data_AF-A0A2H1FFF0-F1
#
_entry.id   AF-A0A2H1FFF0-F1
#
_cell.length_a   1.000
_cell.length_b   1.000
_cell.length_c   1.000
_cell.angle_alpha   90.00
_cell.angle_beta   90.00
_cell.angle_gamma   90.00
#
_symmetry.space_group_name_H-M   'P 1'
#
loop_
_entity.id
_entity.type
_entity.pdbx_description
1 polymer ?
#
loop_
_entity_poly.entity_id
_entity_poly.type
_entity_poly.pdbx_seq_one_letter_code
_entity_poly.pdbx_strand_id
1 'polypeptide(L)'
;MTQTNSDSQISKLQSLRYFAPARSIGDANSLLPKVSEIVEKYVKILMPWKKDNGTLQHASDSLWDLARIEAMRSGRTNTWDLAWNSAWKEASQSARDNYGWYGSEFISGETVRDAARDAAKYAARYAAFESVKEKLGGNNPFEYVIELYSMGLKPTYFRKIEEQEKFVIDFPLYIDGKNILGCYLHGDKEISFTHQWINYCTNLKPVSNPESKRSFA
;
A
#
# COMPACT_ATOMS: atom_id res chain seq x y z
N MET A 1 2.64 9.36 -32.23
CA MET A 1 2.67 10.23 -31.04
C MET A 1 1.82 9.56 -29.96
N THR A 2 2.45 8.97 -28.95
CA THR A 2 1.81 8.12 -27.91
C THR A 2 2.33 8.50 -26.52
N GLN A 3 2.67 9.79 -26.35
CA GLN A 3 3.47 10.32 -25.24
C GLN A 3 2.61 10.92 -24.11
N THR A 4 1.29 10.89 -24.21
CA THR A 4 0.39 11.59 -23.27
C THR A 4 -0.05 10.76 -22.06
N ASN A 5 -0.13 9.43 -22.18
CA ASN A 5 -0.69 8.60 -21.11
C ASN A 5 0.35 8.27 -20.03
N SER A 6 1.61 8.01 -20.42
CA SER A 6 2.71 7.73 -19.47
C SER A 6 3.01 8.93 -18.57
N ASP A 7 3.06 10.13 -19.13
CA ASP A 7 3.46 11.33 -18.39
C ASP A 7 2.40 11.69 -17.34
N SER A 8 1.11 11.53 -17.67
CA SER A 8 0.02 11.70 -16.71
C SER A 8 0.06 10.72 -15.54
N GLN A 9 0.48 9.47 -15.78
CA GLN A 9 0.62 8.44 -14.75
C GLN A 9 1.80 8.74 -13.82
N ILE A 10 2.94 9.14 -14.39
CA ILE A 10 4.11 9.53 -13.61
C ILE A 10 3.82 10.77 -12.76
N SER A 11 3.13 11.78 -13.31
CA SER A 11 2.71 12.96 -12.53
C SER A 11 1.78 12.58 -11.38
N LYS A 12 0.83 11.65 -11.59
CA LYS A 12 -0.03 11.13 -10.50
C LYS A 12 0.82 10.51 -9.40
N LEU A 13 1.78 9.64 -9.75
CA LEU A 13 2.66 8.97 -8.79
C LEU A 13 3.58 9.94 -8.04
N GLN A 14 4.07 10.98 -8.71
CA GLN A 14 4.90 12.02 -8.10
C GLN A 14 4.12 12.91 -7.12
N SER A 15 2.81 13.07 -7.34
CA SER A 15 1.94 13.87 -6.47
C SER A 15 1.46 13.16 -5.20
N LEU A 16 1.80 11.87 -5.03
CA LEU A 16 1.29 11.09 -3.89
C LEU A 16 1.94 11.53 -2.59
N ARG A 17 1.11 11.64 -1.55
CA ARG A 17 1.53 12.00 -0.19
C ARG A 17 2.02 10.78 0.56
N TYR A 18 2.98 10.04 0.00
CA TYR A 18 3.48 8.78 0.57
C TYR A 18 3.74 8.93 2.07
N PHE A 19 3.19 8.02 2.89
CA PHE A 19 3.46 7.98 4.32
C PHE A 19 3.35 9.37 4.98
N ALA A 20 2.20 10.02 5.02
CA ALA A 20 2.11 11.33 5.66
C ALA A 20 1.62 11.20 7.13
N PRO A 21 2.50 11.36 8.14
CA PRO A 21 2.11 11.36 9.55
C PRO A 21 1.72 12.78 9.94
N ALA A 22 0.43 12.97 10.24
CA ALA A 22 -0.06 14.28 10.67
C ALA A 22 -1.32 14.16 11.54
N ARG A 23 -1.73 12.95 11.89
CA ARG A 23 -3.10 12.70 12.31
C ARG A 23 -3.14 11.98 13.65
N SER A 24 -4.05 12.45 14.49
CA SER A 24 -4.39 11.76 15.73
C SER A 24 -5.06 10.43 15.42
N ILE A 25 -5.19 9.56 16.41
CA ILE A 25 -5.96 8.33 16.24
C ILE A 25 -7.44 8.61 15.91
N GLY A 26 -8.01 9.70 16.44
CA GLY A 26 -9.38 10.12 16.13
C GLY A 26 -9.54 10.48 14.66
N ASP A 27 -8.61 11.27 14.11
CA ASP A 27 -8.59 11.62 12.70
C ASP A 27 -8.39 10.38 11.81
N ALA A 28 -7.52 9.45 12.22
CA ALA A 28 -7.31 8.21 11.50
C ALA A 28 -8.58 7.33 11.47
N ASN A 29 -9.26 7.19 12.62
CA ASN A 29 -10.53 6.47 12.72
C ASN A 29 -11.63 7.11 11.85
N SER A 30 -11.62 8.45 11.69
CA SER A 30 -12.58 9.15 10.83
C SER A 30 -12.45 8.78 9.34
N LEU A 31 -11.29 8.29 8.91
CA LEU A 31 -11.03 7.88 7.53
C LEU A 31 -11.44 6.44 7.22
N LEU A 32 -11.70 5.62 8.25
CA LEU A 32 -12.00 4.19 8.06
C LEU A 32 -13.17 3.90 7.13
N PRO A 33 -14.29 4.66 7.12
CA PRO A 33 -15.37 4.42 6.16
C PRO A 33 -14.90 4.55 4.71
N LYS A 34 -14.11 5.58 4.41
CA LYS A 34 -13.56 5.80 3.07
C LYS A 34 -12.54 4.72 2.70
N VAL A 35 -11.70 4.34 3.65
CA VAL A 35 -10.71 3.27 3.46
C VAL A 35 -11.39 1.93 3.22
N SER A 36 -12.47 1.61 3.94
CA SER A 36 -13.28 0.41 3.73
C SER A 36 -13.86 0.38 2.31
N GLU A 37 -14.45 1.49 1.86
CA GLU A 37 -14.98 1.61 0.49
C GLU A 37 -13.90 1.33 -0.57
N ILE A 38 -12.70 1.87 -0.41
CA ILE A 38 -11.57 1.65 -1.34
C ILE A 38 -11.16 0.18 -1.33
N VAL A 39 -11.03 -0.44 -0.16
CA VAL A 39 -10.65 -1.85 -0.04
C VAL A 39 -11.73 -2.77 -0.61
N GLU A 40 -13.01 -2.50 -0.37
CA GLU A 40 -14.12 -3.27 -0.95
C GLU A 40 -14.11 -3.22 -2.48
N LYS A 41 -13.85 -2.04 -3.07
CA LYS A 41 -13.67 -1.91 -4.51
C LYS A 41 -12.47 -2.70 -5.01
N TYR A 42 -11.35 -2.66 -4.29
CA TYR A 42 -10.14 -3.42 -4.61
C TYR A 42 -10.37 -4.94 -4.56
N VAL A 43 -11.06 -5.43 -3.52
CA VAL A 43 -11.44 -6.84 -3.40
C VAL A 43 -12.37 -7.25 -4.54
N LYS A 44 -13.39 -6.45 -4.83
CA LYS A 44 -14.37 -6.74 -5.88
C LYS A 44 -13.73 -6.85 -7.26
N ILE A 45 -12.80 -5.95 -7.60
CA ILE A 45 -12.14 -5.96 -8.90
C ILE A 45 -11.11 -7.11 -9.04
N LEU A 46 -10.53 -7.58 -7.94
CA LEU A 46 -9.61 -8.72 -7.93
C LEU A 46 -10.35 -10.06 -8.00
N MET A 47 -11.60 -10.12 -7.58
CA MET A 47 -12.35 -11.37 -7.47
C MET A 47 -12.39 -12.21 -8.77
N PRO A 48 -12.58 -11.63 -9.97
CA PRO A 48 -12.54 -12.40 -11.23
C PRO A 48 -11.18 -13.03 -11.53
N TRP A 49 -10.09 -12.53 -10.92
CA TRP A 49 -8.72 -13.00 -11.10
C TRP A 49 -8.31 -14.03 -10.04
N LYS A 50 -9.17 -14.25 -9.03
CA LYS A 50 -8.93 -15.21 -7.96
C LYS A 50 -9.31 -16.61 -8.43
N LYS A 51 -8.32 -17.48 -8.56
CA LYS A 51 -8.54 -18.91 -8.84
C LYS A 51 -9.32 -19.59 -7.72
N ASP A 52 -9.97 -20.71 -8.05
CA ASP A 52 -10.57 -21.61 -7.06
C ASP A 52 -9.52 -22.01 -6.03
N ASN A 53 -9.86 -21.90 -4.74
CA ASN A 53 -8.97 -22.09 -3.59
C ASN A 53 -7.73 -21.17 -3.54
N GLY A 54 -7.61 -20.19 -4.44
CA GLY A 54 -6.56 -19.17 -4.41
C GLY A 54 -6.86 -18.04 -3.43
N THR A 55 -5.87 -17.18 -3.20
CA THR A 55 -5.97 -15.96 -2.37
C THR A 55 -6.08 -14.70 -3.24
N LEU A 56 -6.66 -13.62 -2.70
CA LEU A 56 -6.65 -12.30 -3.32
C LEU A 56 -5.23 -11.76 -3.46
N GLN A 57 -4.33 -12.09 -2.52
CA GLN A 57 -2.90 -11.78 -2.67
C GLN A 57 -2.33 -12.43 -3.94
N HIS A 58 -2.60 -13.72 -4.15
CA HIS A 58 -2.15 -14.44 -5.35
C HIS A 58 -2.79 -13.89 -6.62
N ALA A 59 -4.07 -13.48 -6.57
CA ALA A 59 -4.75 -12.83 -7.70
C ALA A 59 -4.06 -11.51 -8.07
N SER A 60 -3.78 -10.65 -7.09
CA SER A 60 -3.04 -9.40 -7.27
C SER A 60 -1.64 -9.63 -7.88
N ASP A 61 -0.90 -10.61 -7.35
CA ASP A 61 0.46 -10.91 -7.83
C ASP A 61 0.46 -11.51 -9.25
N SER A 62 -0.49 -12.41 -9.54
CA SER A 62 -0.65 -12.99 -10.89
C SER A 62 -1.03 -11.93 -11.92
N LEU A 63 -1.88 -10.98 -11.53
CA LEU A 63 -2.32 -9.91 -12.44
C LEU A 63 -1.18 -8.95 -12.79
N TRP A 64 -0.29 -8.70 -11.83
CA TRP A 64 0.97 -8.01 -12.11
C TRP A 64 1.80 -8.74 -13.16
N ASP A 65 2.00 -10.05 -13.01
CA ASP A 65 2.79 -10.84 -13.97
C ASP A 65 2.16 -10.83 -15.36
N LEU A 66 0.83 -10.95 -15.45
CA LEU A 66 0.10 -10.84 -16.72
C LEU A 66 0.28 -9.47 -17.37
N ALA A 67 0.13 -8.39 -16.60
CA ALA A 67 0.34 -7.03 -17.10
C ALA A 67 1.76 -6.80 -17.59
N ARG A 68 2.76 -7.31 -16.86
CA ARG A 68 4.17 -7.22 -17.26
C ARG A 68 4.44 -7.96 -18.57
N ILE A 69 3.97 -9.21 -18.70
CA ILE A 69 4.13 -10.01 -19.92
C ILE A 69 3.45 -9.31 -21.10
N GLU A 70 2.23 -8.80 -20.92
CA GLU A 70 1.49 -8.14 -21.99
C GLU A 70 2.13 -6.80 -22.39
N ALA A 71 2.67 -6.05 -21.42
CA ALA A 71 3.42 -4.84 -21.70
C ALA A 71 4.69 -5.13 -22.50
N MET A 72 5.44 -6.18 -22.16
CA MET A 72 6.60 -6.65 -22.94
C MET A 72 6.20 -7.01 -24.37
N ARG A 73 5.14 -7.81 -24.55
CA ARG A 73 4.60 -8.17 -25.88
C ARG A 73 4.16 -6.97 -26.70
N SER A 74 3.72 -5.91 -26.02
CA SER A 74 3.27 -4.65 -26.63
C SER A 74 4.40 -3.63 -26.83
N GLY A 75 5.67 -3.99 -26.61
CA GLY A 75 6.82 -3.09 -26.79
C GLY A 75 6.93 -1.99 -25.73
N ARG A 76 6.32 -2.16 -24.54
CA ARG A 76 6.26 -1.18 -23.45
C ARG A 76 7.19 -1.57 -22.30
N THR A 77 8.44 -1.87 -22.63
CA THR A 77 9.41 -2.51 -21.71
C THR A 77 9.91 -1.63 -20.58
N ASN A 78 9.74 -0.30 -20.66
CA ASN A 78 10.33 0.66 -19.72
C ASN A 78 9.29 1.35 -18.82
N THR A 79 7.99 1.07 -18.99
CA THR A 79 6.91 1.80 -18.29
C THR A 79 6.93 1.56 -16.78
N TRP A 80 7.25 0.35 -16.32
CA TRP A 80 7.35 0.05 -14.89
C TRP A 80 8.65 0.56 -14.26
N ASP A 81 9.77 0.60 -15.00
CA ASP A 81 11.06 1.07 -14.46
C ASP A 81 10.99 2.58 -14.16
N LEU A 82 10.36 3.36 -15.05
CA LEU A 82 10.12 4.78 -14.83
C LEU A 82 9.21 5.04 -13.64
N ALA A 83 8.13 4.26 -13.51
CA ALA A 83 7.20 4.36 -12.38
C ALA A 83 7.86 3.94 -11.06
N TRP A 84 8.63 2.85 -11.07
CA TRP A 84 9.43 2.39 -9.94
C TRP A 84 10.39 3.47 -9.48
N ASN A 85 11.22 4.00 -10.39
CA ASN A 85 12.25 4.98 -10.05
C ASN A 85 11.64 6.28 -9.50
N SER A 86 10.52 6.72 -10.08
CA SER A 86 9.80 7.91 -9.61
C SER A 86 9.22 7.70 -8.22
N ALA A 87 8.44 6.63 -8.02
CA ALA A 87 7.82 6.33 -6.73
C ALA A 87 8.87 5.99 -5.66
N TRP A 88 9.95 5.29 -6.02
CA TRP A 88 11.07 5.01 -5.12
C TRP A 88 11.69 6.30 -4.58
N LYS A 89 11.94 7.27 -5.46
CA LYS A 89 12.51 8.56 -5.08
C LYS A 89 11.58 9.31 -4.13
N GLU A 90 10.32 9.48 -4.50
CA GLU A 90 9.34 10.23 -3.70
C GLU A 90 9.01 9.53 -2.37
N ALA A 91 8.77 8.21 -2.39
CA ALA A 91 8.49 7.44 -1.18
C ALA A 91 9.70 7.42 -0.23
N SER A 92 10.92 7.27 -0.76
CA SER A 92 12.14 7.32 0.06
C SER A 92 12.36 8.71 0.66
N GLN A 93 12.09 9.78 -0.10
CA GLN A 93 12.20 11.15 0.38
C GLN A 93 11.18 11.42 1.48
N SER A 94 9.91 11.06 1.27
CA SER A 94 8.89 11.19 2.30
C SER A 94 9.20 10.40 3.57
N ALA A 95 9.73 9.18 3.41
CA ALA A 95 10.14 8.37 4.55
C ALA A 95 11.32 8.99 5.32
N ARG A 96 12.19 9.77 4.66
CA ARG A 96 13.25 10.56 5.31
C ARG A 96 12.69 11.78 6.01
N ASP A 97 11.91 12.59 5.31
CA ASP A 97 11.50 13.92 5.78
C ASP A 97 10.47 13.85 6.91
N ASN A 98 9.50 12.94 6.77
CA ASN A 98 8.39 12.86 7.72
C ASN A 98 8.68 11.94 8.92
N TYR A 99 9.77 11.18 8.88
CA TYR A 99 10.08 10.18 9.91
C TYR A 99 11.54 10.12 10.33
N GLY A 100 12.41 10.98 9.78
CA GLY A 100 13.80 11.13 10.19
C GLY A 100 14.58 9.80 10.19
N TRP A 101 14.31 8.91 9.25
CA TRP A 101 14.93 7.58 9.08
C TRP A 101 14.88 6.58 10.25
N TYR A 102 14.83 6.99 11.52
CA TYR A 102 14.96 6.11 12.69
C TYR A 102 14.24 6.68 13.91
N GLY A 103 12.94 6.37 14.07
CA GLY A 103 12.16 6.73 15.26
C GLY A 103 12.64 6.15 16.60
N SER A 104 13.88 5.63 16.67
CA SER A 104 14.63 5.29 17.87
C SER A 104 16.13 5.23 17.53
N GLU A 105 17.01 5.69 18.43
CA GLU A 105 18.47 5.86 18.28
C GLU A 105 19.27 4.62 17.82
N PHE A 106 18.63 3.49 17.61
CA PHE A 106 19.21 2.27 17.06
C PHE A 106 18.16 1.61 16.17
N ILE A 107 18.45 1.39 14.88
CA ILE A 107 18.09 0.24 14.02
C ILE A 107 18.34 0.59 12.53
N SER A 108 18.70 -0.41 11.73
CA SER A 108 19.16 -0.33 10.34
C SER A 108 18.13 0.27 9.36
N GLY A 109 18.63 1.01 8.35
CA GLY A 109 17.83 1.63 7.28
C GLY A 109 17.11 0.68 6.34
N GLU A 110 16.83 -0.56 6.76
CA GLU A 110 16.30 -1.62 5.90
C GLU A 110 14.77 -1.65 5.89
N THR A 111 14.09 -1.44 7.02
CA THR A 111 12.62 -1.58 7.07
C THR A 111 11.87 -0.41 6.44
N VAL A 112 12.35 0.81 6.64
CA VAL A 112 11.78 2.00 5.97
C VAL A 112 12.08 1.96 4.47
N ARG A 113 13.24 1.43 4.10
CA ARG A 113 13.61 1.14 2.71
C ARG A 113 12.66 0.12 2.09
N ASP A 114 12.27 -0.92 2.81
CA ASP A 114 11.30 -1.91 2.31
C ASP A 114 9.92 -1.29 2.11
N ALA A 115 9.48 -0.38 2.97
CA ALA A 115 8.23 0.36 2.75
C ALA A 115 8.26 1.21 1.47
N ALA A 116 9.35 1.94 1.23
CA ALA A 116 9.53 2.68 -0.01
C ALA A 116 9.61 1.74 -1.23
N ARG A 117 10.19 0.53 -1.08
CA ARG A 117 10.19 -0.51 -2.12
C ARG A 117 8.77 -1.00 -2.41
N ASP A 118 7.95 -1.23 -1.38
CA ASP A 118 6.56 -1.66 -1.56
C ASP A 118 5.74 -0.59 -2.28
N ALA A 119 5.92 0.70 -1.92
CA ALA A 119 5.29 1.81 -2.63
C ALA A 119 5.73 1.87 -4.10
N ALA A 120 7.03 1.74 -4.38
CA ALA A 120 7.57 1.68 -5.73
C ALA A 120 7.06 0.47 -6.52
N LYS A 121 6.92 -0.68 -5.87
CA LYS A 121 6.35 -1.91 -6.43
C LYS A 121 4.90 -1.70 -6.86
N TYR A 122 4.06 -1.10 -6.03
CA TYR A 122 2.66 -0.84 -6.40
C TYR A 122 2.53 0.25 -7.47
N ALA A 123 3.41 1.25 -7.48
CA ALA A 123 3.49 2.24 -8.56
C ALA A 123 3.86 1.59 -9.91
N ALA A 124 4.84 0.69 -9.90
CA ALA A 124 5.23 -0.11 -11.07
C ALA A 124 4.06 -1.00 -11.55
N ARG A 125 3.35 -1.65 -10.63
CA ARG A 125 2.15 -2.44 -10.92
C ARG A 125 1.06 -1.61 -11.60
N TYR A 126 0.75 -0.46 -11.01
CA TYR A 126 -0.21 0.49 -11.57
C TYR A 126 0.16 0.92 -12.99
N ALA A 127 1.39 1.37 -13.22
CA ALA A 127 1.82 1.86 -14.53
C ALA A 127 1.86 0.75 -15.60
N ALA A 128 2.33 -0.46 -15.25
CA ALA A 128 2.33 -1.57 -16.19
C ALA A 128 0.89 -1.93 -16.58
N PHE A 129 0.00 -2.08 -15.60
CA PHE A 129 -1.40 -2.41 -15.87
C PHE A 129 -2.09 -1.32 -16.68
N GLU A 130 -1.96 -0.05 -16.29
CA GLU A 130 -2.53 1.07 -17.06
C GLU A 130 -2.11 1.04 -18.52
N SER A 131 -0.84 0.69 -18.77
CA SER A 131 -0.32 0.65 -20.12
C SER A 131 -1.12 -0.33 -20.98
N VAL A 132 -1.51 -1.49 -20.45
CA VAL A 132 -2.19 -2.58 -21.19
C VAL A 132 -3.65 -2.81 -20.75
N LYS A 133 -4.26 -1.88 -20.01
CA LYS A 133 -5.56 -2.12 -19.34
C LYS A 133 -6.67 -2.55 -20.28
N GLU A 134 -6.72 -2.00 -21.49
CA GLU A 134 -7.72 -2.38 -22.52
C GLU A 134 -7.65 -3.87 -22.90
N LYS A 135 -6.47 -4.50 -22.77
CA LYS A 135 -6.28 -5.92 -23.01
C LYS A 135 -6.59 -6.80 -21.79
N LEU A 136 -6.73 -6.19 -20.61
CA LEU A 136 -6.92 -6.85 -19.32
C LEU A 136 -8.24 -6.47 -18.64
N GLY A 137 -9.25 -6.04 -19.41
CA GLY A 137 -10.59 -5.74 -18.88
C GLY A 137 -10.81 -4.31 -18.39
N GLY A 138 -9.94 -3.37 -18.78
CA GLY A 138 -10.15 -1.92 -18.72
C GLY A 138 -9.88 -1.26 -17.36
N ASN A 139 -10.35 -1.85 -16.26
CA ASN A 139 -10.21 -1.25 -14.93
C ASN A 139 -8.93 -1.73 -14.23
N ASN A 140 -8.12 -0.79 -13.74
CA ASN A 140 -6.87 -1.08 -13.07
C ASN A 140 -7.07 -1.28 -11.56
N PRO A 141 -6.90 -2.51 -11.04
CA PRO A 141 -7.12 -2.75 -9.62
C PRO A 141 -6.08 -2.08 -8.73
N PHE A 142 -4.88 -1.79 -9.24
CA PHE A 142 -3.85 -1.11 -8.48
C PHE A 142 -4.16 0.37 -8.25
N GLU A 143 -5.12 0.96 -8.96
CA GLU A 143 -5.59 2.32 -8.71
C GLU A 143 -6.07 2.52 -7.27
N TYR A 144 -6.75 1.53 -6.70
CA TYR A 144 -7.24 1.58 -5.32
C TYR A 144 -6.09 1.58 -4.29
N VAL A 145 -5.01 0.85 -4.59
CA VAL A 145 -3.80 0.89 -3.74
C VAL A 145 -3.11 2.26 -3.85
N ILE A 146 -3.08 2.85 -5.05
CA ILE A 146 -2.57 4.20 -5.28
C ILE A 146 -3.44 5.25 -4.57
N GLU A 147 -4.76 5.08 -4.52
CA GLU A 147 -5.66 5.94 -3.76
C GLU A 147 -5.32 5.93 -2.27
N LEU A 148 -5.03 4.77 -1.68
CA LEU A 148 -4.58 4.68 -0.28
C LEU A 148 -3.25 5.42 -0.05
N TYR A 149 -2.29 5.32 -0.96
CA TYR A 149 -1.05 6.11 -0.89
C TYR A 149 -1.30 7.62 -1.04
N SER A 150 -2.29 8.03 -1.85
CA SER A 150 -2.67 9.45 -1.98
C SER A 150 -3.24 10.04 -0.69
N MET A 151 -3.87 9.20 0.13
CA MET A 151 -4.34 9.53 1.49
C MET A 151 -3.20 9.54 2.53
N GLY A 152 -1.99 9.23 2.11
CA GLY A 152 -0.79 9.10 2.94
C GLY A 152 -0.76 7.89 3.86
N LEU A 153 -1.54 6.86 3.52
CA LEU A 153 -1.56 5.59 4.23
C LEU A 153 -0.49 4.66 3.65
N LYS A 154 -0.16 3.61 4.41
CA LYS A 154 0.68 2.51 3.95
C LYS A 154 -0.19 1.26 3.77
N PRO A 155 -0.74 1.00 2.57
CA PRO A 155 -1.25 -0.33 2.26
C PRO A 155 -0.11 -1.34 2.37
N THR A 156 -0.41 -2.52 2.90
CA THR A 156 0.56 -3.62 2.97
C THR A 156 0.18 -4.71 1.97
N TYR A 157 -0.59 -5.69 2.40
CA TYR A 157 -0.98 -6.86 1.61
C TYR A 157 -2.20 -7.52 2.25
N PHE A 158 -2.75 -8.51 1.58
CA PHE A 158 -3.73 -9.39 2.19
C PHE A 158 -3.03 -10.37 3.16
N ARG A 159 -3.64 -10.58 4.33
CA ARG A 159 -3.21 -11.57 5.33
C ARG A 159 -4.37 -12.49 5.69
N LYS A 160 -4.06 -13.75 5.95
CA LYS A 160 -5.01 -14.72 6.51
C LYS A 160 -5.08 -14.51 8.01
N ILE A 161 -6.25 -14.16 8.53
CA ILE A 161 -6.53 -13.87 9.93
C ILE A 161 -7.84 -14.59 10.27
N GLU A 162 -7.79 -15.53 11.21
CA GLU A 162 -8.97 -16.32 11.63
C GLU A 162 -9.70 -16.94 10.42
N GLU A 163 -8.94 -17.59 9.53
CA GLU A 163 -9.43 -18.21 8.29
C GLU A 163 -9.97 -17.25 7.21
N GLN A 164 -9.97 -15.94 7.45
CA GLN A 164 -10.40 -14.93 6.48
C GLN A 164 -9.21 -14.15 5.94
N GLU A 165 -9.24 -13.87 4.64
CA GLU A 165 -8.26 -12.98 4.02
C GLU A 165 -8.70 -11.52 4.20
N LYS A 166 -7.90 -10.74 4.92
CA LYS A 166 -8.15 -9.32 5.20
C LYS A 166 -7.01 -8.47 4.65
N PHE A 167 -7.36 -7.32 4.09
CA PHE A 167 -6.37 -6.35 3.64
C PHE A 167 -5.89 -5.53 4.84
N VAL A 168 -4.57 -5.41 4.99
CA VAL A 168 -3.95 -4.72 6.13
C VAL A 168 -3.42 -3.36 5.66
N ILE A 169 -3.74 -2.32 6.41
CA ILE A 169 -3.33 -0.95 6.12
C ILE A 169 -2.74 -0.32 7.37
N ASP A 170 -1.54 0.22 7.24
CA ASP A 170 -0.90 0.97 8.29
C ASP A 170 -1.22 2.45 8.11
N PHE A 171 -1.73 3.06 9.18
CA PHE A 171 -1.97 4.49 9.30
C PHE A 171 -0.77 5.12 9.98
N PRO A 172 -0.03 6.03 9.34
CA PRO A 172 0.94 6.81 10.06
C PRO A 172 0.25 7.77 11.04
N LEU A 173 0.55 7.60 12.33
CA LEU A 173 -0.04 8.33 13.45
C LEU A 173 1.02 9.14 14.20
N TYR A 174 0.57 10.21 14.84
CA TYR A 174 1.33 10.93 15.86
C TYR A 174 0.64 10.76 17.22
N ILE A 175 1.27 10.02 18.14
CA ILE A 175 0.73 9.70 19.47
C ILE A 175 1.85 9.95 20.50
N ASP A 176 1.54 10.69 21.57
CA ASP A 176 2.44 10.96 22.70
C ASP A 176 3.84 11.45 22.28
N GLY A 177 3.86 12.38 21.31
CA GLY A 177 5.11 12.95 20.80
C GLY A 177 5.90 12.06 19.83
N LYS A 178 5.35 10.89 19.47
CA LYS A 178 6.04 9.87 18.66
C LYS A 178 5.26 9.52 17.39
N ASN A 179 6.02 9.32 16.32
CA ASN A 179 5.49 8.73 15.08
C ASN A 179 5.38 7.20 15.24
N ILE A 180 4.19 6.66 15.01
CA ILE A 180 3.91 5.22 15.09
C ILE A 180 2.95 4.81 13.97
N LEU A 181 2.89 3.52 13.64
CA LEU A 181 1.90 3.00 12.70
C LEU A 181 0.71 2.43 13.45
N GLY A 182 -0.49 2.92 13.17
CA GLY A 182 -1.75 2.29 13.55
C GLY A 182 -2.10 1.19 12.55
N CYS A 183 -2.25 -0.04 13.02
CA CYS A 183 -2.57 -1.17 12.15
C CYS A 183 -4.08 -1.35 12.06
N TYR A 184 -4.61 -1.17 10.85
CA TYR A 184 -6.01 -1.38 10.52
C TYR A 184 -6.17 -2.67 9.71
N LEU A 185 -7.04 -3.56 10.20
CA LEU A 185 -7.55 -4.67 9.40
C LEU A 185 -8.88 -4.26 8.78
N HIS A 186 -9.03 -4.49 7.49
CA HIS A 186 -10.32 -4.30 6.83
C HIS A 186 -11.45 -5.05 7.57
N GLY A 187 -12.48 -4.29 7.98
CA GLY A 187 -13.62 -4.75 8.76
C GLY A 187 -13.54 -4.47 10.26
N ASP A 188 -12.40 -3.98 10.76
CA ASP A 188 -12.32 -3.46 12.13
C ASP A 188 -13.14 -2.16 12.25
N LYS A 189 -13.70 -1.90 13.44
CA LYS A 189 -14.46 -0.66 13.70
C LYS A 189 -13.57 0.55 13.97
N GLU A 190 -12.36 0.29 14.47
CA GLU A 190 -11.37 1.30 14.85
C GLU A 190 -9.96 0.71 14.75
N ILE A 191 -8.96 1.59 14.75
CA ILE A 191 -7.55 1.21 14.89
C ILE A 191 -7.29 0.89 16.36
N SER A 192 -7.30 -0.39 16.71
CA SER A 192 -7.05 -0.83 18.11
C SER A 192 -5.59 -1.16 18.40
N PHE A 193 -4.73 -1.21 17.37
CA PHE A 193 -3.36 -1.68 17.48
C PHE A 193 -2.37 -0.72 16.82
N THR A 194 -1.18 -0.66 17.36
CA THR A 194 -0.05 0.10 16.81
C THR A 194 1.21 -0.74 16.75
N HIS A 195 2.15 -0.36 15.89
CA HIS A 195 3.48 -0.94 15.85
C HIS A 195 4.49 0.06 15.30
N GLN A 196 5.75 -0.24 15.53
CA GLN A 196 6.84 0.46 14.85
C GLN A 196 7.06 -0.14 13.45
N TRP A 197 7.69 0.63 12.58
CA TRP A 197 8.09 0.20 11.24
C TRP A 197 8.79 -1.17 11.25
N ILE A 198 9.76 -1.35 12.16
CA ILE A 198 10.60 -2.55 12.33
C ILE A 198 9.80 -3.84 12.60
N ASN A 199 8.57 -3.71 13.09
CA ASN A 199 7.81 -4.84 13.58
C ASN A 199 6.92 -5.48 12.51
N TYR A 200 6.83 -4.95 11.28
CA TYR A 200 6.02 -5.52 10.18
C TYR A 200 4.65 -6.12 10.61
N CYS A 201 3.95 -5.46 11.54
CA CYS A 201 2.70 -5.93 12.14
C CYS A 201 2.75 -7.29 12.90
N THR A 202 3.93 -7.82 13.23
CA THR A 202 4.11 -9.06 14.02
C THR A 202 4.04 -8.80 15.53
N ASN A 203 4.50 -7.63 15.98
CA ASN A 203 4.50 -7.21 17.38
C ASN A 203 3.58 -6.00 17.58
N LEU A 204 2.27 -6.24 17.55
CA LEU A 204 1.27 -5.19 17.74
C LEU A 204 1.11 -4.85 19.23
N LYS A 205 1.04 -3.55 19.52
CA LYS A 205 0.75 -2.99 20.84
C LYS A 205 -0.68 -2.45 20.83
N PRO A 206 -1.53 -2.84 21.79
CA PRO A 206 -2.88 -2.28 21.87
C PRO A 206 -2.83 -0.79 22.19
N VAL A 207 -3.79 -0.04 21.66
CA VAL A 207 -3.93 1.40 21.91
C VAL A 207 -4.54 1.67 23.29
N SER A 208 -5.60 0.94 23.65
CA SER A 208 -6.43 1.26 24.82
C SER A 208 -6.58 0.09 25.82
N ASN A 209 -6.49 -1.16 25.36
CA ASN A 209 -6.63 -2.35 26.20
C ASN A 209 -5.33 -3.17 26.25
N PRO A 210 -4.51 -3.04 27.31
CA PRO A 210 -3.21 -3.73 27.43
C PRO A 210 -3.25 -5.25 27.34
N GLU A 211 -4.40 -5.87 27.63
CA GLU A 211 -4.58 -7.32 27.59
C GLU A 211 -4.89 -7.85 26.19
N SER A 212 -5.27 -6.97 25.27
CA SER A 212 -5.58 -7.35 23.88
C SER A 212 -4.29 -7.72 23.14
N LYS A 213 -4.22 -8.96 22.67
CA LYS A 213 -3.10 -9.47 21.86
C LYS A 213 -3.57 -9.76 20.45
N ARG A 214 -2.83 -9.24 19.48
CA ARG A 214 -2.97 -9.58 18.07
C ARG A 214 -1.58 -9.62 17.44
N SER A 215 -1.31 -10.61 16.62
CA SER A 215 -0.10 -10.69 15.81
C SER A 215 -0.46 -11.30 14.46
N PHE A 216 0.23 -10.89 13.40
CA PHE A 216 0.15 -11.56 12.11
C PHE A 216 1.40 -12.42 11.96
N ALA A 217 1.21 -13.73 11.92
CA ALA A 217 2.25 -14.69 11.53
C ALA A 217 2.35 -14.76 10.01
#